data_AF-A0AAV2RYG1-F1
#
_entry.id   AF-A0AAV2RYG1-F1
#
_cell.length_a   1.000
_cell.length_b   1.000
_cell.length_c   1.000
_cell.angle_alpha   90.00
_cell.angle_beta   90.00
_cell.angle_gamma   90.00
#
_symmetry.space_group_name_H-M   'P 1'
#
loop_
_entity.id
_entity.type
_entity.pdbx_description
1 polymer ?
#
loop_
_entity_poly.entity_id
_entity_poly.type
_entity_poly.pdbx_seq_one_letter_code
_entity_poly.pdbx_strand_id
1 'polypeptide(L)'
;MFYFFFLRESHGDIVDHSHVSRLMKSFEKIRPTVPRYVVTWDVKKVLDFLSSWYPHGTLSLKQFTLKTCMLIALTSSDRAQTIQQMRVDQCVCSAKGVEFPIFSRLKTSRHLRRPRVVLCPKWPDPSLDVERCVTDYMARTLTLRLKVVRQGKPKPNQLFISYKSGLPVACNTISRWLKEVMSLSGIDTSYFTGHSTRVASVSKAKRRGANPNQIMAQGDWTNASTFNRHYDREILSPAVSALILGD
;
A
#
# COMPACT_ATOMS: atom_id res chain seq x y z
N MET A 1 29.21 28.53 8.75
CA MET A 1 30.01 27.33 8.45
C MET A 1 30.15 26.54 9.74
N PHE A 2 29.26 25.56 9.99
CA PHE A 2 29.28 24.77 11.23
C PHE A 2 30.11 23.51 10.98
N TYR A 3 31.30 23.45 11.58
CA TYR A 3 32.11 22.24 11.64
C TYR A 3 31.46 21.24 12.61
N PHE A 4 31.04 20.09 12.11
CA PHE A 4 30.73 18.93 12.96
C PHE A 4 32.02 18.13 13.16
N PHE A 5 32.62 18.25 14.35
CA PHE A 5 33.62 17.29 14.82
C PHE A 5 32.90 16.02 15.29
N PHE A 6 33.09 14.90 14.59
CA PHE A 6 32.78 13.58 15.13
C PHE A 6 34.00 13.09 15.91
N LEU A 7 33.91 13.10 17.24
CA LEU A 7 34.83 12.36 18.10
C LEU A 7 34.53 10.87 17.94
N ARG A 8 35.54 10.12 17.48
CA ARG A 8 35.51 8.66 17.46
C ARG A 8 36.03 8.17 18.81
N GLU A 9 35.13 7.90 19.75
CA GLU A 9 35.46 7.16 20.96
C GLU A 9 35.34 5.65 20.75
N SER A 10 36.23 4.92 21.41
CA SER A 10 36.36 3.47 21.40
C SER A 10 35.27 2.80 22.26
N HIS A 11 34.51 1.88 21.65
CA HIS A 11 33.79 0.78 22.29
C HIS A 11 32.74 1.11 23.37
N GLY A 12 31.85 2.06 23.09
CA GLY A 12 30.51 2.12 23.68
C GLY A 12 29.52 2.55 22.61
N ASP A 13 28.39 1.84 22.45
CA ASP A 13 27.39 2.20 21.45
C ASP A 13 26.85 3.61 21.78
N ILE A 14 26.96 4.59 20.87
CA ILE A 14 26.50 5.98 21.07
C ILE A 14 25.04 6.05 21.58
N VAL A 15 24.28 5.01 21.26
CA VAL A 15 22.88 4.79 21.65
C VAL A 15 22.71 4.62 23.17
N ASP A 16 23.70 4.04 23.87
CA ASP A 16 23.63 3.76 25.31
C ASP A 16 24.07 4.93 26.19
N HIS A 17 24.52 6.05 25.61
CA HIS A 17 24.92 7.21 26.39
C HIS A 17 23.71 7.96 26.96
N SER A 18 23.60 8.03 28.29
CA SER A 18 22.42 8.58 28.99
C SER A 18 22.07 10.02 28.59
N HIS A 19 23.07 10.85 28.29
CA HIS A 19 22.86 12.24 27.82
C HIS A 19 22.30 12.30 26.40
N VAL A 20 22.73 11.40 25.50
CA VAL A 20 22.20 11.30 24.13
C VAL A 20 20.76 10.81 24.18
N SER A 21 20.47 9.79 24.98
CA SER A 21 19.11 9.32 25.23
C SER A 21 18.18 10.40 25.80
N ARG A 22 18.65 11.21 26.76
CA ARG A 22 17.88 12.35 27.31
C ARG A 22 17.67 13.45 26.27
N LEU A 23 18.68 13.78 25.48
CA LEU A 23 18.58 14.77 24.41
C LEU A 23 17.55 14.34 23.35
N MET A 24 17.60 13.09 22.89
CA MET A 24 16.64 12.54 21.93
C MET A 24 15.21 12.53 22.48
N LYS A 25 15.03 12.17 23.77
CA LYS A 25 13.73 12.30 24.46
C LYS A 25 13.27 13.76 24.56
N SER A 26 14.19 14.71 24.75
CA SER A 26 13.87 16.14 24.74
C SER A 26 13.38 16.58 23.37
N PHE A 27 14.06 16.17 22.29
CA PHE A 27 13.60 16.45 20.92
C PHE A 27 12.24 15.81 20.62
N GLU A 28 11.97 14.60 21.10
CA GLU A 28 10.66 13.96 20.97
C GLU A 28 9.57 14.71 21.76
N LYS A 29 9.89 15.26 22.93
CA LYS A 29 8.96 16.13 23.68
C LYS A 29 8.68 17.45 22.96
N ILE A 30 9.71 18.07 22.36
CA ILE A 30 9.58 19.32 21.59
C ILE A 30 8.82 19.09 20.28
N ARG A 31 9.00 17.92 19.66
CA ARG A 31 8.37 17.53 18.39
C ARG A 31 7.82 16.09 18.50
N PRO A 32 6.67 15.90 19.14
CA PRO A 32 6.09 14.58 19.31
C PRO A 32 5.82 13.95 17.94
N THR A 33 6.22 12.69 17.77
CA THR A 33 5.90 11.93 16.56
C THR A 33 4.46 11.47 16.64
N VAL A 34 3.53 12.31 16.17
CA VAL A 34 2.10 11.99 16.17
C VAL A 34 1.74 11.25 14.87
N PRO A 35 1.00 10.13 14.95
CA PRO A 35 0.51 9.47 13.74
C PRO A 35 -0.42 10.40 12.98
N ARG A 36 -0.21 10.52 11.66
CA ARG A 36 -0.98 11.42 10.79
C ARG A 36 -2.50 11.18 10.83
N TYR A 37 -2.91 9.92 10.96
CA TYR A 37 -4.32 9.53 10.97
C TYR A 37 -4.69 9.04 12.35
N VAL A 38 -5.75 9.60 12.92
CA VAL A 38 -6.37 9.16 14.20
C VAL A 38 -7.57 8.24 13.94
N VAL A 39 -8.16 8.36 12.76
CA VAL A 39 -9.27 7.55 12.26
C VAL A 39 -8.91 7.00 10.88
N THR A 40 -9.70 6.05 10.38
CA THR A 40 -9.61 5.57 9.00
C THR A 40 -10.95 5.67 8.28
N TRP A 41 -10.92 5.52 6.96
CA TRP A 41 -12.11 5.53 6.12
C TRP A 41 -12.68 4.11 5.95
N ASP A 42 -13.95 4.02 5.55
CA ASP A 42 -14.61 2.71 5.38
C ASP A 42 -14.22 2.05 4.06
N VAL A 43 -13.47 0.94 4.17
CA VAL A 43 -13.10 0.08 3.04
C VAL A 43 -14.31 -0.43 2.26
N LYS A 44 -15.46 -0.62 2.92
CA LYS A 44 -16.67 -1.12 2.24
C LYS A 44 -17.13 -0.18 1.13
N LYS A 45 -17.14 1.15 1.37
CA LYS A 45 -17.51 2.15 0.36
C LYS A 45 -16.69 2.01 -0.93
N VAL A 46 -15.38 1.80 -0.79
CA VAL A 46 -14.48 1.60 -1.94
C VAL A 46 -14.72 0.25 -2.61
N LEU A 47 -14.93 -0.83 -1.85
CA LEU A 47 -15.24 -2.14 -2.43
C LEU A 47 -16.58 -2.14 -3.19
N ASP A 48 -17.63 -1.53 -2.61
CA ASP A 48 -18.92 -1.37 -3.26
C ASP A 48 -18.77 -0.57 -4.57
N PHE A 49 -18.04 0.55 -4.53
CA PHE A 49 -17.73 1.33 -5.73
C PHE A 49 -16.98 0.50 -6.79
N LEU A 50 -15.95 -0.23 -6.41
CA LEU A 50 -15.18 -1.07 -7.34
C LEU A 50 -16.03 -2.22 -7.89
N SER A 51 -16.96 -2.79 -7.12
CA SER A 51 -17.86 -3.85 -7.60
C SER A 51 -18.77 -3.35 -8.72
N SER A 52 -19.19 -2.07 -8.68
CA SER A 52 -19.98 -1.43 -9.76
C SER A 52 -19.24 -1.35 -11.09
N TRP A 53 -17.91 -1.43 -11.09
CA TRP A 53 -17.08 -1.51 -12.30
C TRP A 53 -16.97 -2.96 -12.80
N TYR A 54 -18.11 -3.57 -13.07
CA TYR A 54 -18.23 -4.90 -13.66
C TYR A 54 -19.31 -4.87 -14.75
N PRO A 55 -19.16 -5.59 -15.88
CA PRO A 55 -18.08 -6.52 -16.23
C PRO A 55 -16.77 -5.81 -16.61
N HIS A 56 -15.62 -6.47 -16.40
CA HIS A 56 -14.31 -5.86 -16.69
C HIS A 56 -14.18 -5.43 -18.16
N GLY A 57 -14.80 -6.18 -19.10
CA GLY A 57 -14.74 -5.94 -20.54
C GLY A 57 -15.11 -4.53 -21.00
N THR A 58 -16.03 -3.88 -20.29
CA THR A 58 -16.57 -2.56 -20.65
C THR A 58 -15.70 -1.40 -20.15
N LEU A 59 -14.76 -1.67 -19.25
CA LEU A 59 -13.95 -0.63 -18.62
C LEU A 59 -12.85 -0.13 -19.55
N SER A 60 -12.70 1.19 -19.59
CA SER A 60 -11.51 1.81 -20.19
C SER A 60 -10.23 1.31 -19.51
N LEU A 61 -9.10 1.33 -20.22
CA LEU A 61 -7.82 0.92 -19.64
C LEU A 61 -7.51 1.73 -18.37
N LYS A 62 -7.81 3.03 -18.34
CA LYS A 62 -7.63 3.87 -17.15
C LYS A 62 -8.45 3.34 -15.96
N GLN A 63 -9.76 3.16 -16.13
CA GLN A 63 -10.62 2.66 -15.05
C GLN A 63 -10.15 1.29 -14.55
N PHE A 64 -9.77 0.41 -15.49
CA PHE A 64 -9.31 -0.92 -15.12
C PHE A 64 -7.95 -0.89 -14.40
N THR A 65 -7.01 -0.03 -14.83
CA THR A 65 -5.76 0.22 -14.09
C THR A 65 -6.05 0.67 -12.65
N LEU A 66 -6.96 1.62 -12.48
CA LEU A 66 -7.36 2.13 -11.16
C LEU A 66 -7.97 1.02 -10.29
N LYS A 67 -8.87 0.21 -10.86
CA LYS A 67 -9.50 -0.93 -10.19
C LYS A 67 -8.48 -1.94 -9.70
N THR A 68 -7.65 -2.45 -10.61
CA THR A 68 -6.62 -3.44 -10.31
C THR A 68 -5.63 -2.91 -9.27
N CYS A 69 -5.22 -1.64 -9.38
CA CYS A 69 -4.32 -1.01 -8.42
C CYS A 69 -4.92 -0.93 -7.00
N MET A 70 -6.17 -0.48 -6.88
CA MET A 70 -6.82 -0.37 -5.57
C MET A 70 -7.10 -1.76 -4.95
N LEU A 71 -7.56 -2.74 -5.73
CA LEU A 71 -7.81 -4.10 -5.22
C LEU A 71 -6.53 -4.76 -4.71
N ILE A 72 -5.41 -4.63 -5.42
CA ILE A 72 -4.11 -5.12 -4.94
C ILE A 72 -3.73 -4.39 -3.65
N ALA A 73 -3.86 -3.06 -3.59
CA ALA A 73 -3.50 -2.29 -2.40
C ALA A 73 -4.32 -2.68 -1.17
N LEU A 74 -5.62 -2.93 -1.34
CA LEU A 74 -6.53 -3.35 -0.26
C LEU A 74 -6.23 -4.78 0.21
N THR A 75 -6.06 -5.73 -0.71
CA THR A 75 -5.86 -7.14 -0.32
C THR A 75 -4.46 -7.42 0.22
N SER A 76 -3.43 -6.81 -0.36
CA SER A 76 -2.05 -6.97 0.11
C SER A 76 -1.70 -6.07 1.30
N SER A 77 -2.50 -5.02 1.56
CA SER A 77 -2.17 -3.99 2.55
C SER A 77 -0.77 -3.37 2.36
N ASP A 78 -0.29 -3.31 1.12
CA ASP A 78 1.06 -2.88 0.82
C ASP A 78 1.24 -1.38 0.66
N ARG A 79 2.50 -0.94 0.72
CA ARG A 79 2.86 0.43 0.34
C ARG A 79 2.85 0.56 -1.18
N ALA A 80 2.56 1.76 -1.67
CA ALA A 80 2.66 2.10 -3.09
C ALA A 80 4.05 1.76 -3.69
N GLN A 81 5.11 1.87 -2.89
CA GLN A 81 6.46 1.46 -3.31
C GLN A 81 6.54 -0.05 -3.60
N THR A 82 5.98 -0.91 -2.74
CA THR A 82 5.94 -2.36 -2.96
C THR A 82 5.15 -2.70 -4.22
N ILE A 83 3.96 -2.10 -4.36
CA ILE A 83 3.06 -2.33 -5.51
C ILE A 83 3.74 -1.91 -6.82
N GLN A 84 4.47 -0.79 -6.79
CA GLN A 84 5.19 -0.31 -7.97
C GLN A 84 6.33 -1.24 -8.40
N GLN A 85 6.88 -2.05 -7.51
CA GLN A 85 7.97 -2.99 -7.80
C GLN A 85 7.48 -4.37 -8.27
N MET A 86 6.16 -4.60 -8.31
CA MET A 86 5.60 -5.83 -8.85
C MET A 86 5.94 -5.95 -10.34
N ARG A 87 6.43 -7.13 -10.76
CA ARG A 87 6.92 -7.38 -12.11
C ARG A 87 6.23 -8.55 -12.78
N VAL A 88 5.90 -8.40 -14.05
CA VAL A 88 5.20 -9.42 -14.85
C VAL A 88 6.11 -10.58 -15.26
N ASP A 89 7.41 -10.34 -15.40
CA ASP A 89 8.39 -11.37 -15.77
C ASP A 89 8.85 -12.24 -14.60
N GLN A 90 8.41 -11.89 -13.37
CA GLN A 90 8.77 -12.59 -12.14
C GLN A 90 7.56 -13.10 -11.37
N CYS A 91 6.34 -12.95 -11.90
CA CYS A 91 5.15 -13.43 -11.22
C CYS A 91 5.01 -14.95 -11.34
N VAL A 92 4.45 -15.57 -10.32
CA VAL A 92 4.20 -17.02 -10.25
C VAL A 92 2.71 -17.24 -10.06
N CYS A 93 2.11 -18.10 -10.87
CA CYS A 93 0.73 -18.54 -10.68
C CYS A 93 0.71 -19.72 -9.72
N SER A 94 -0.13 -19.67 -8.71
CA SER A 94 -0.35 -20.75 -7.75
C SER A 94 -1.86 -21.02 -7.60
N ALA A 95 -2.22 -22.11 -6.92
CA ALA A 95 -3.63 -22.41 -6.63
C ALA A 95 -4.33 -21.30 -5.79
N LYS A 96 -3.55 -20.43 -5.14
CA LYS A 96 -4.05 -19.31 -4.32
C LYS A 96 -4.27 -18.02 -5.12
N GLY A 97 -3.70 -17.91 -6.32
CA GLY A 97 -3.76 -16.73 -7.19
C GLY A 97 -2.40 -16.40 -7.82
N VAL A 98 -2.17 -15.12 -8.13
CA VAL A 98 -0.90 -14.65 -8.71
C VAL A 98 0.00 -14.06 -7.64
N GLU A 99 1.22 -14.55 -7.53
CA GLU A 99 2.23 -14.10 -6.57
C GLU A 99 3.31 -13.26 -7.24
N PHE A 100 3.67 -12.13 -6.62
CA PHE A 100 4.74 -11.24 -7.08
C PHE A 100 5.83 -11.13 -6.02
N PRO A 101 6.93 -11.89 -6.14
CA PRO A 101 8.11 -11.71 -5.32
C PRO A 101 8.77 -10.35 -5.59
N ILE A 102 9.11 -9.63 -4.53
CA ILE A 102 9.73 -8.30 -4.60
C ILE A 102 11.20 -8.42 -4.24
N PHE A 103 12.06 -8.50 -5.27
CA PHE A 103 13.51 -8.64 -5.12
C PHE A 103 14.24 -7.31 -4.94
N SER A 104 13.63 -6.19 -5.31
CA SER A 104 14.22 -4.86 -5.12
C SER A 104 14.42 -4.56 -3.64
N ARG A 105 15.56 -3.96 -3.26
CA ARG A 105 15.75 -3.40 -1.91
C ARG A 105 14.81 -2.21 -1.72
N LEU A 106 13.73 -2.43 -0.96
CA LEU A 106 12.83 -1.39 -0.49
C LEU A 106 13.44 -0.68 0.73
N LYS A 107 12.92 0.51 1.08
CA LYS A 107 13.30 1.20 2.32
C LYS A 107 13.08 0.33 3.57
N THR A 108 12.14 -0.62 3.49
CA THR A 108 11.85 -1.56 4.57
C THR A 108 12.52 -2.92 4.39
N SER A 109 13.28 -3.13 3.31
CA SER A 109 14.04 -4.37 3.14
C SER A 109 15.13 -4.46 4.20
N ARG A 110 15.16 -5.60 4.89
CA ARG A 110 16.18 -5.91 5.89
C ARG A 110 17.16 -6.91 5.30
N HIS A 111 18.44 -6.79 5.66
CA HIS A 111 19.45 -7.77 5.29
C HIS A 111 19.02 -9.18 5.76
N LEU A 112 19.27 -10.20 4.93
CA LEU A 112 19.06 -11.62 5.23
C LEU A 112 17.60 -12.09 5.43
N ARG A 113 16.58 -11.27 5.13
CA ARG A 113 15.18 -11.73 5.11
C ARG A 113 14.76 -12.25 3.73
N ARG A 114 13.83 -13.21 3.73
CA ARG A 114 13.16 -13.68 2.51
C ARG A 114 12.49 -12.49 1.81
N PRO A 115 12.51 -12.43 0.45
CA PRO A 115 11.81 -11.39 -0.30
C PRO A 115 10.34 -11.31 0.09
N ARG A 116 9.79 -10.10 0.15
CA ARG A 116 8.36 -9.88 0.35
C ARG A 116 7.63 -10.43 -0.89
N VAL A 117 6.55 -11.17 -0.69
CA VAL A 117 5.68 -11.65 -1.77
C VAL A 117 4.33 -10.95 -1.67
N VAL A 118 3.88 -10.35 -2.77
CA VAL A 118 2.53 -9.79 -2.89
C VAL A 118 1.63 -10.84 -3.54
N LEU A 119 0.70 -11.39 -2.76
CA LEU A 119 -0.32 -12.30 -3.27
C LEU A 119 -1.52 -11.52 -3.79
N CYS A 120 -1.92 -11.79 -5.03
CA CYS A 120 -3.16 -11.35 -5.65
C CYS A 120 -4.13 -12.54 -5.65
N PRO A 121 -5.00 -12.66 -4.63
CA PRO A 121 -5.76 -13.88 -4.40
C PRO A 121 -6.91 -14.04 -5.38
N LYS A 122 -7.28 -15.30 -5.62
CA LYS A 122 -8.56 -15.63 -6.24
C LYS A 122 -9.72 -15.26 -5.32
N TRP A 123 -10.81 -14.77 -5.89
CA TRP A 123 -12.04 -14.50 -5.13
C TRP A 123 -13.29 -15.05 -5.83
N PRO A 124 -14.28 -15.59 -5.09
CA PRO A 124 -15.49 -16.15 -5.70
C PRO A 124 -16.33 -15.13 -6.48
N ASP A 125 -16.43 -13.90 -5.99
CA ASP A 125 -17.15 -12.84 -6.69
C ASP A 125 -16.27 -12.25 -7.81
N PRO A 126 -16.66 -12.42 -9.10
CA PRO A 126 -15.86 -11.98 -10.23
C PRO A 126 -15.71 -10.46 -10.32
N SER A 127 -16.57 -9.70 -9.65
CA SER A 127 -16.49 -8.23 -9.63
C SER A 127 -15.32 -7.71 -8.78
N LEU A 128 -14.83 -8.51 -7.83
CA LEU A 128 -13.76 -8.16 -6.90
C LEU A 128 -12.57 -9.15 -6.97
N ASP A 129 -12.57 -10.07 -7.93
CA ASP A 129 -11.52 -11.06 -8.11
C ASP A 129 -10.19 -10.42 -8.54
N VAL A 130 -9.22 -10.43 -7.63
CA VAL A 130 -7.92 -9.77 -7.80
C VAL A 130 -7.05 -10.56 -8.78
N GLU A 131 -7.08 -11.89 -8.72
CA GLU A 131 -6.38 -12.76 -9.67
C GLU A 131 -6.84 -12.45 -11.10
N ARG A 132 -8.16 -12.41 -11.30
CA ARG A 132 -8.76 -12.07 -12.59
C ARG A 132 -8.43 -10.65 -13.03
N CYS A 133 -8.52 -9.67 -12.13
CA CYS A 133 -8.16 -8.28 -12.44
C CYS A 133 -6.70 -8.16 -12.90
N VAL A 134 -5.78 -8.90 -12.29
CA VAL A 134 -4.35 -8.88 -12.61
C VAL A 134 -4.08 -9.55 -13.96
N THR A 135 -4.62 -10.74 -14.19
CA THR A 135 -4.42 -11.52 -15.42
C THR A 135 -5.03 -10.82 -16.63
N ASP A 136 -6.28 -10.33 -16.52
CA ASP A 136 -6.93 -9.52 -17.56
C ASP A 136 -6.13 -8.23 -17.84
N TYR A 137 -5.55 -7.61 -16.82
CA TYR A 137 -4.79 -6.37 -16.97
C TYR A 137 -3.45 -6.61 -17.68
N MET A 138 -2.76 -7.71 -17.37
CA MET A 138 -1.58 -8.13 -18.11
C MET A 138 -1.90 -8.34 -19.60
N ALA A 139 -3.01 -9.03 -19.90
CA ALA A 139 -3.47 -9.25 -21.27
C ALA A 139 -3.77 -7.93 -22.00
N ARG A 140 -4.54 -7.02 -21.38
CA ARG A 140 -4.90 -5.72 -21.98
C ARG A 140 -3.71 -4.80 -22.21
N THR A 141 -2.66 -4.93 -21.40
CA THR A 141 -1.46 -4.10 -21.54
C THR A 141 -0.43 -4.65 -22.52
N LEU A 142 -0.62 -5.88 -23.04
CA LEU A 142 0.34 -6.52 -23.93
C LEU A 142 0.66 -5.66 -25.16
N THR A 143 -0.36 -5.15 -25.85
CA THR A 143 -0.19 -4.32 -27.06
C THR A 143 0.60 -3.04 -26.77
N LEU A 144 0.37 -2.40 -25.61
CA LEU A 144 1.13 -1.21 -25.21
C LEU A 144 2.59 -1.55 -24.90
N ARG A 145 2.85 -2.67 -24.23
CA ARG A 145 4.22 -3.13 -23.94
C ARG A 145 4.98 -3.45 -25.22
N LEU A 146 4.34 -4.14 -26.17
CA LEU A 146 4.90 -4.45 -27.48
C LEU A 146 5.22 -3.17 -28.27
N LYS A 147 4.33 -2.17 -28.23
CA LYS A 147 4.56 -0.86 -28.85
C LYS A 147 5.81 -0.18 -28.28
N VAL A 148 6.01 -0.21 -26.96
CA VAL A 148 7.22 0.38 -26.33
C VAL A 148 8.49 -0.33 -26.80
N VAL A 149 8.48 -1.67 -26.87
CA VAL A 149 9.63 -2.45 -27.36
C VAL A 149 9.92 -2.14 -28.83
N ARG A 150 8.89 -2.06 -29.68
CA ARG A 150 9.03 -1.70 -31.10
C ARG A 150 9.59 -0.29 -31.32
N GLN A 151 9.45 0.61 -30.34
CA GLN A 151 10.05 1.94 -30.34
C GLN A 151 11.53 1.94 -29.88
N GLY A 152 12.15 0.78 -29.71
CA GLY A 152 13.56 0.66 -29.27
C GLY A 152 13.77 0.94 -27.78
N LYS A 153 12.70 1.02 -26.98
CA LYS A 153 12.79 1.26 -25.53
C LYS A 153 12.88 -0.05 -24.76
N PRO A 154 13.47 -0.05 -23.54
CA PRO A 154 13.52 -1.24 -22.70
C PRO A 154 12.13 -1.83 -22.46
N LYS A 155 12.06 -3.17 -22.43
CA LYS A 155 10.82 -3.90 -22.15
C LYS A 155 10.22 -3.46 -20.80
N PRO A 156 8.99 -2.93 -20.76
CA PRO A 156 8.32 -2.61 -19.51
C PRO A 156 8.01 -3.90 -18.77
N ASN A 157 8.74 -4.17 -17.69
CA ASN A 157 8.57 -5.38 -16.88
C ASN A 157 7.72 -5.14 -15.62
N GLN A 158 7.52 -3.89 -15.19
CA GLN A 158 6.59 -3.60 -14.09
C GLN A 158 5.15 -3.95 -14.46
N LEU A 159 4.38 -4.45 -13.49
CA LEU A 159 2.95 -4.70 -13.63
C LEU A 159 2.24 -3.42 -14.06
N PHE A 160 2.37 -2.34 -13.29
CA PHE A 160 1.73 -1.08 -13.62
C PHE A 160 2.54 -0.26 -14.63
N ILE A 161 1.88 0.12 -15.71
CA ILE A 161 2.40 1.00 -16.76
C ILE A 161 1.43 2.15 -16.99
N SER A 162 1.92 3.25 -17.54
CA SER A 162 1.10 4.38 -17.93
C SER A 162 0.12 3.94 -19.01
N TYR A 163 -1.18 4.09 -18.76
CA TYR A 163 -2.22 3.85 -19.76
C TYR A 163 -2.17 4.84 -20.95
N LYS A 164 -1.30 5.87 -20.90
CA LYS A 164 -1.04 6.78 -22.03
C LYS A 164 0.20 6.38 -22.83
N SER A 165 1.33 6.16 -22.16
CA SER A 165 2.63 5.98 -22.81
C SER A 165 3.11 4.53 -22.88
N GLY A 166 2.51 3.61 -22.13
CA GLY A 166 2.96 2.23 -22.00
C GLY A 166 4.25 2.05 -21.17
N LEU A 167 4.84 3.14 -20.68
CA LEU A 167 6.06 3.11 -19.88
C LEU A 167 5.75 2.78 -18.42
N PRO A 168 6.70 2.17 -17.68
CA PRO A 168 6.56 1.99 -16.25
C PRO A 168 6.22 3.25 -15.48
N VAL A 169 5.41 3.11 -14.42
CA VAL A 169 5.07 4.22 -13.54
C VAL A 169 5.94 4.25 -12.29
N ALA A 170 6.13 5.46 -11.75
CA ALA A 170 6.78 5.67 -10.46
C ALA A 170 5.79 5.50 -9.29
N CYS A 171 6.32 5.32 -8.07
CA CYS A 171 5.51 5.07 -6.88
C CYS A 171 4.53 6.22 -6.56
N ASN A 172 4.89 7.46 -6.90
CA ASN A 172 4.03 8.63 -6.78
C ASN A 172 2.76 8.52 -7.64
N THR A 173 2.82 7.80 -8.76
CA THR A 173 1.70 7.59 -9.67
C THR A 173 0.73 6.57 -9.09
N ILE A 174 1.24 5.49 -8.52
CA ILE A 174 0.44 4.54 -7.75
C ILE A 174 -0.29 5.26 -6.60
N SER A 175 0.42 6.06 -5.81
CA SER A 175 -0.20 6.84 -4.71
C SER A 175 -1.30 7.79 -5.21
N ARG A 176 -1.11 8.42 -6.38
CA ARG A 176 -2.13 9.29 -7.00
C ARG A 176 -3.35 8.50 -7.46
N TRP A 177 -3.16 7.35 -8.10
CA TRP A 177 -4.24 6.47 -8.51
C TRP A 177 -5.06 5.95 -7.33
N LEU A 178 -4.40 5.57 -6.23
CA LEU A 178 -5.11 5.18 -5.01
C LEU A 178 -5.96 6.34 -4.46
N LYS A 179 -5.38 7.55 -4.41
CA LYS A 179 -6.12 8.75 -3.98
C LYS A 179 -7.29 9.07 -4.93
N GLU A 180 -7.11 8.88 -6.24
CA GLU A 180 -8.16 9.09 -7.24
C GLU A 180 -9.35 8.14 -7.02
N VAL A 181 -9.10 6.84 -6.83
CA VAL A 181 -10.17 5.88 -6.53
C VAL A 181 -10.88 6.20 -5.22
N MET A 182 -10.13 6.59 -4.18
CA MET A 182 -10.72 7.04 -2.91
C MET A 182 -11.67 8.22 -3.13
N SER A 183 -11.23 9.23 -3.88
CA SER A 183 -12.05 10.41 -4.20
C SER A 183 -13.31 10.03 -4.98
N LEU A 184 -13.18 9.16 -5.99
CA LEU A 184 -14.31 8.68 -6.79
C LEU A 184 -15.30 7.86 -5.96
N SER A 185 -14.83 7.20 -4.90
CA SER A 185 -15.66 6.42 -3.97
C SER A 185 -16.28 7.28 -2.85
N GLY A 186 -16.15 8.61 -2.91
CA GLY A 186 -16.69 9.52 -1.90
C GLY A 186 -15.91 9.56 -0.58
N ILE A 187 -14.64 9.17 -0.57
CA ILE A 187 -13.75 9.34 0.59
C ILE A 187 -13.15 10.74 0.57
N ASP A 188 -13.14 11.43 1.71
CA ASP A 188 -12.53 12.76 1.83
C ASP A 188 -11.01 12.69 1.64
N THR A 189 -10.54 13.17 0.48
CA THR A 189 -9.12 13.17 0.14
C THR A 189 -8.38 14.47 0.46
N SER A 190 -9.07 15.42 1.11
CA SER A 190 -8.42 16.55 1.79
C SER A 190 -7.71 16.05 3.06
N TYR A 191 -8.36 15.15 3.80
CA TYR A 191 -7.82 14.51 4.99
C TYR A 191 -6.99 13.25 4.66
N PHE A 192 -7.55 12.34 3.86
CA PHE A 192 -6.89 11.06 3.54
C PHE A 192 -6.08 11.12 2.24
N THR A 193 -4.95 10.40 2.22
CA THR A 193 -4.13 10.25 1.01
C THR A 193 -4.02 8.78 0.61
N GLY A 194 -3.49 8.48 -0.58
CA GLY A 194 -3.31 7.08 -1.03
C GLY A 194 -2.49 6.20 -0.07
N HIS A 195 -1.64 6.77 0.79
CA HIS A 195 -0.95 6.00 1.83
C HIS A 195 -1.91 5.45 2.91
N SER A 196 -3.04 6.11 3.14
CA SER A 196 -4.03 5.68 4.14
C SER A 196 -4.74 4.38 3.76
N THR A 197 -4.71 3.95 2.49
CA THR A 197 -5.27 2.66 2.04
C THR A 197 -4.75 1.50 2.86
N ARG A 198 -3.45 1.50 3.17
CA ARG A 198 -2.83 0.48 4.01
C ARG A 198 -3.36 0.49 5.45
N VAL A 199 -3.62 1.67 6.02
CA VAL A 199 -4.18 1.80 7.37
C VAL A 199 -5.61 1.24 7.37
N ALA A 200 -6.41 1.63 6.37
CA ALA A 200 -7.80 1.21 6.22
C ALA A 200 -7.93 -0.31 6.02
N SER A 201 -7.11 -0.89 5.14
CA SER A 201 -7.15 -2.32 4.82
C SER A 201 -6.83 -3.19 6.03
N VAL A 202 -5.76 -2.86 6.76
CA VAL A 202 -5.35 -3.66 7.92
C VAL A 202 -6.32 -3.48 9.09
N SER A 203 -6.82 -2.26 9.30
CA SER A 203 -7.89 -2.01 10.29
C SER A 203 -9.15 -2.82 9.98
N LYS A 204 -9.55 -2.90 8.69
CA LYS A 204 -10.68 -3.73 8.25
C LYS A 204 -10.41 -5.21 8.49
N ALA A 205 -9.20 -5.70 8.20
CA ALA A 205 -8.82 -7.09 8.45
C ALA A 205 -8.91 -7.45 9.94
N LYS A 206 -8.41 -6.59 10.83
CA LYS A 206 -8.55 -6.75 12.29
C LYS A 206 -10.02 -6.83 12.70
N ARG A 207 -10.85 -5.89 12.23
CA ARG A 207 -12.30 -5.89 12.52
C ARG A 207 -13.03 -7.15 12.02
N ARG A 208 -12.50 -7.81 10.98
CA ARG A 208 -13.01 -9.08 10.46
C ARG A 208 -12.44 -10.31 11.19
N GLY A 209 -11.69 -10.13 12.27
CA GLY A 209 -11.17 -11.20 13.11
C GLY A 209 -9.86 -11.81 12.64
N ALA A 210 -9.11 -11.13 11.76
CA ALA A 210 -7.78 -11.62 11.35
C ALA A 210 -6.84 -11.74 12.56
N ASN A 211 -6.08 -12.84 12.62
CA ASN A 211 -5.15 -13.09 13.72
C ASN A 211 -4.06 -11.99 13.73
N PRO A 212 -3.70 -11.43 14.90
CA PRO A 212 -2.60 -10.46 15.02
C PRO A 212 -1.31 -10.91 14.32
N ASN A 213 -0.93 -12.19 14.40
CA ASN A 213 0.26 -12.71 13.73
C ASN A 213 0.16 -12.64 12.20
N GLN A 214 -1.03 -12.89 11.63
CA GLN A 214 -1.28 -12.74 10.20
C GLN A 214 -1.20 -11.27 9.77
N ILE A 215 -1.78 -10.37 10.55
CA ILE A 215 -1.71 -8.93 10.33
C ILE A 215 -0.26 -8.44 10.38
N MET A 216 0.49 -8.88 11.39
CA MET A 216 1.89 -8.52 11.60
C MET A 216 2.79 -9.02 10.48
N ALA A 217 2.58 -10.26 10.02
CA ALA A 217 3.28 -10.83 8.88
C ALA A 217 2.94 -10.08 7.57
N GLN A 218 1.65 -9.80 7.33
CA GLN A 218 1.21 -9.06 6.14
C GLN A 218 1.74 -7.62 6.12
N GLY A 219 1.78 -6.98 7.29
CA GLY A 219 2.31 -5.64 7.47
C GLY A 219 3.84 -5.56 7.47
N ASP A 220 4.57 -6.67 7.45
CA ASP A 220 6.02 -6.70 7.66
C ASP A 220 6.43 -5.88 8.91
N TRP A 221 5.68 -6.04 10.00
CA TRP A 221 5.95 -5.41 11.29
C TRP A 221 6.59 -6.41 12.25
N THR A 222 7.55 -5.95 13.05
CA THR A 222 8.18 -6.76 14.09
C THR A 222 7.63 -6.51 15.48
N ASN A 223 6.88 -5.42 15.69
CA ASN A 223 6.32 -5.08 16.99
C ASN A 223 4.83 -4.75 16.86
N ALA A 224 3.99 -5.46 17.61
CA ALA A 224 2.55 -5.25 17.66
C ALA A 224 2.20 -3.82 18.13
N SER A 225 3.05 -3.21 18.96
CA SER A 225 2.89 -1.81 19.36
C SER A 225 2.99 -0.85 18.17
N THR A 226 3.83 -1.14 17.18
CA THR A 226 3.92 -0.35 15.93
C THR A 226 2.63 -0.47 15.13
N PHE A 227 2.06 -1.67 15.04
CA PHE A 227 0.77 -1.89 14.41
C PHE A 227 -0.35 -1.10 15.13
N ASN A 228 -0.52 -1.31 16.43
CA ASN A 228 -1.55 -0.65 17.23
C ASN A 228 -1.41 0.88 17.18
N ARG A 229 -0.18 1.39 17.35
CA ARG A 229 0.06 2.83 17.41
C ARG A 229 -0.15 3.53 16.07
N HIS A 230 0.15 2.90 14.94
CA HIS A 230 0.20 3.61 13.64
C HIS A 230 -0.84 3.17 12.61
N TYR A 231 -1.43 1.98 12.76
CA TYR A 231 -2.24 1.36 11.71
C TYR A 231 -3.60 0.84 12.16
N ASP A 232 -3.77 0.49 13.44
CA ASP A 232 -5.06 0.10 13.99
C ASP A 232 -5.91 1.33 14.27
N ARG A 233 -6.97 1.54 13.47
CA ARG A 233 -7.79 2.74 13.50
C ARG A 233 -9.27 2.42 13.36
N GLU A 234 -10.06 3.11 14.16
CA GLU A 234 -11.51 3.10 14.05
C GLU A 234 -11.96 3.86 12.80
N ILE A 235 -13.12 3.45 12.27
CA ILE A 235 -13.73 4.17 11.14
C ILE A 235 -14.25 5.49 11.67
N LEU A 236 -13.99 6.59 10.95
CA LEU A 236 -14.61 7.87 11.27
C LEU A 236 -16.13 7.74 11.21
N SER A 237 -16.76 7.69 12.38
CA SER A 237 -18.21 7.59 12.56
C SER A 237 -18.68 8.81 13.36
N PRO A 238 -19.67 9.59 12.86
CA PRO A 238 -20.32 10.63 13.64
C PRO A 238 -21.19 10.10 14.79
N ALA A 239 -21.30 8.78 14.96
CA ALA A 239 -22.43 8.17 15.66
C ALA A 239 -22.52 8.52 17.13
N VAL A 240 -21.42 8.54 17.90
CA VAL A 240 -21.56 8.67 19.36
C VAL A 240 -22.08 10.06 19.74
N SER A 241 -21.53 11.13 19.18
CA SER A 241 -21.96 12.49 19.50
C SER A 241 -23.35 12.81 18.95
N ALA A 242 -23.69 12.29 17.76
CA ALA A 242 -25.02 12.45 17.17
C ALA A 242 -26.11 11.63 17.88
N LEU A 243 -25.75 10.47 18.45
CA LEU A 243 -26.64 9.66 19.29
C LEU A 243 -26.84 10.25 20.69
N ILE A 244 -25.86 11.01 21.20
CA ILE A 244 -25.98 11.73 22.49
C ILE A 244 -26.84 13.01 22.36
N LEU A 245 -26.80 13.66 21.19
CA LEU A 245 -27.55 14.90 20.91
C LEU A 245 -28.87 14.65 20.16
N GLY A 246 -29.24 13.40 19.94
CA GLY A 246 -30.47 13.04 19.24
C GLY A 246 -31.62 12.81 20.21
N ASP A 247 -32.66 13.62 20.05
CA ASP A 247 -34.07 13.22 20.20
C ASP A 247 -34.58 12.67 18.85
#